data_AF-A0A9Q1A7X7-F1
#
_entry.id   AF-A0A9Q1A7X7-F1
#
_cell.length_a   1.000
_cell.length_b   1.000
_cell.length_c   1.000
_cell.angle_alpha   90.00
_cell.angle_beta   90.00
_cell.angle_gamma   90.00
#
_symmetry.space_group_name_H-M   'P 1'
#
loop_
_entity.id
_entity.type
_entity.pdbx_description
1 polymer ?
#
loop_
_entity_poly.entity_id
_entity_poly.type
_entity_poly.pdbx_seq_one_letter_code
_entity_poly.pdbx_strand_id
1 'polypeptide(L)'
;MDEGIVPGGGATYIHLLEHISSIKNSMEDENEKIGADIVAKALLAPAKKIATNAGVDGEVVVENIRSRDWRTGYNAMTGRYEDLLNAGVIDPCRVSRCALQSAVSIAGIVLTTQAVLVEKIKKPRPAVPYVPGITP
;
A
#
# COMPACT_ATOMS: atom_id res chain seq x y z
N MET A 1 8.19 -7.70 23.46
CA MET A 1 7.16 -8.76 23.58
C MET A 1 5.90 -8.07 24.08
N ASP A 2 4.78 -8.00 23.39
CA ASP A 2 4.34 -8.59 22.13
C ASP A 2 3.18 -7.74 21.57
N GLU A 3 3.38 -6.99 20.46
CA GLU A 3 2.23 -6.36 19.75
C GLU A 3 1.30 -7.41 19.10
N GLY A 4 1.61 -8.71 19.25
CA GLY A 4 0.82 -9.82 18.75
C GLY A 4 1.06 -10.11 17.27
N ILE A 5 0.30 -11.08 16.77
CA ILE A 5 0.25 -11.48 15.37
C ILE A 5 -1.15 -11.28 14.82
N VAL A 6 -1.25 -11.03 13.53
CA VAL A 6 -2.49 -10.79 12.81
C VAL A 6 -2.52 -11.61 11.51
N PRO A 7 -3.70 -11.84 10.92
CA PRO A 7 -3.83 -12.49 9.62
C PRO A 7 -3.07 -11.71 8.55
N GLY A 8 -2.17 -12.39 7.83
CA GLY A 8 -1.39 -11.77 6.76
C GLY A 8 -2.21 -11.56 5.47
N GLY A 9 -1.52 -11.54 4.34
CA GLY A 9 -2.18 -11.55 3.01
C GLY A 9 -3.03 -10.31 2.70
N GLY A 10 -2.89 -9.24 3.48
CA GLY A 10 -3.73 -8.05 3.39
C GLY A 10 -5.12 -8.18 4.02
N ALA A 11 -5.47 -9.33 4.61
CA ALA A 11 -6.78 -9.56 5.24
C ALA A 11 -7.01 -8.64 6.44
N THR A 12 -5.98 -8.44 7.28
CA THR A 12 -6.01 -7.50 8.41
C THR A 12 -6.49 -6.10 7.98
N TYR A 13 -5.99 -5.56 6.87
CA TYR A 13 -6.37 -4.22 6.42
C TYR A 13 -7.83 -4.14 5.95
N ILE A 14 -8.36 -5.21 5.35
CA ILE A 14 -9.76 -5.28 4.93
C ILE A 14 -10.68 -5.23 6.14
N HIS A 15 -10.40 -6.03 7.17
CA HIS A 15 -11.26 -6.06 8.36
C HIS A 15 -11.18 -4.77 9.17
N LEU A 16 -10.01 -4.11 9.20
CA LEU A 16 -9.88 -2.80 9.84
C LEU A 16 -10.79 -1.72 9.22
N LEU A 17 -11.32 -1.94 8.01
CA LEU A 17 -12.28 -1.02 7.39
C LEU A 17 -13.58 -0.87 8.17
N GLU A 18 -13.95 -1.83 9.00
CA GLU A 18 -15.13 -1.74 9.87
C GLU A 18 -15.04 -0.55 10.84
N HIS A 19 -13.82 -0.11 11.18
CA HIS A 19 -13.58 1.02 12.07
C HIS A 19 -13.57 2.38 11.37
N ILE A 20 -13.54 2.43 10.04
CA ILE A 20 -13.47 3.69 9.28
C ILE A 20 -14.68 4.59 9.57
N SER A 21 -15.88 4.03 9.69
CA SER A 21 -17.08 4.81 10.03
C SER A 21 -16.94 5.51 11.38
N SER A 22 -16.37 4.83 12.39
CA SER A 22 -16.11 5.43 13.70
C SER A 22 -15.09 6.54 13.62
N ILE A 23 -14.03 6.36 12.82
CA ILE A 23 -13.00 7.38 12.60
C ILE A 23 -13.61 8.62 11.95
N LYS A 24 -14.41 8.44 10.89
CA LYS A 24 -15.10 9.55 10.22
C LYS A 24 -16.03 10.32 11.14
N ASN A 25 -16.73 9.63 12.04
CA ASN A 25 -17.63 10.27 13.00
C ASN A 25 -16.90 11.11 14.06
N SER A 26 -15.60 10.87 14.28
CA SER A 26 -14.76 11.69 15.16
C SER A 26 -14.19 12.95 14.48
N MET A 27 -14.40 13.11 13.17
CA MET A 27 -13.92 14.25 12.39
C MET A 27 -15.04 15.27 12.19
N GLU A 28 -14.71 16.56 12.36
CA GLU A 28 -15.66 17.65 12.15
C GLU A 28 -15.62 18.17 10.70
N ASP A 29 -14.44 18.21 10.08
CA ASP A 29 -14.23 18.71 8.73
C ASP A 29 -14.60 17.66 7.65
N GLU A 30 -15.40 18.07 6.65
CA GLU A 30 -15.83 17.17 5.58
C GLU A 30 -14.69 16.72 4.66
N ASN A 31 -13.64 17.52 4.46
CA ASN A 31 -12.47 17.13 3.69
C ASN A 31 -11.65 16.06 4.42
N GLU A 32 -11.58 16.10 5.75
CA GLU A 32 -10.97 15.03 6.54
C GLU A 32 -11.72 13.71 6.38
N LYS A 33 -13.06 13.76 6.38
CA LYS A 33 -13.92 12.58 6.12
C LYS A 33 -13.70 12.01 4.73
N ILE A 34 -13.56 12.86 3.71
CA ILE A 34 -13.19 12.43 2.35
C ILE A 34 -11.80 11.78 2.34
N GLY A 35 -10.84 12.37 3.07
CA GLY A 35 -9.50 11.80 3.26
C GLY A 35 -9.55 10.40 3.87
N ALA A 36 -10.38 10.18 4.89
CA ALA A 36 -10.58 8.86 5.50
C ALA A 36 -11.14 7.85 4.49
N ASP A 37 -12.07 8.25 3.62
CA ASP A 37 -12.59 7.38 2.55
C ASP A 37 -11.51 7.01 1.52
N ILE A 38 -10.59 7.93 1.22
CA ILE A 38 -9.46 7.66 0.32
C ILE A 38 -8.52 6.63 0.95
N VAL A 39 -8.19 6.78 2.24
CA VAL A 39 -7.36 5.81 2.97
C VAL A 39 -8.05 4.44 3.02
N ALA A 40 -9.36 4.41 3.31
CA ALA A 40 -10.16 3.18 3.32
C ALA A 40 -10.07 2.43 1.97
N LYS A 41 -10.16 3.15 0.85
CA LYS A 41 -9.99 2.55 -0.48
C LYS A 41 -8.57 2.03 -0.69
N ALA A 42 -7.55 2.75 -0.23
CA ALA A 42 -6.15 2.35 -0.37
C ALA A 42 -5.82 1.07 0.42
N LEU A 43 -6.44 0.87 1.59
CA LEU A 43 -6.25 -0.33 2.42
C LEU A 43 -6.69 -1.64 1.74
N LEU A 44 -7.50 -1.56 0.67
CA LEU A 44 -7.87 -2.73 -0.14
C LEU A 44 -6.75 -3.19 -1.07
N ALA A 45 -5.85 -2.29 -1.45
CA ALA A 45 -4.85 -2.53 -2.48
C ALA A 45 -3.91 -3.71 -2.19
N PRO A 46 -3.43 -3.96 -0.95
CA PRO A 46 -2.55 -5.07 -0.65
C PRO A 46 -3.16 -6.44 -0.99
N ALA A 47 -4.37 -6.70 -0.51
CA ALA A 47 -5.08 -7.95 -0.78
C ALA A 47 -5.42 -8.10 -2.28
N LYS A 48 -5.89 -7.03 -2.92
CA LYS A 48 -6.14 -7.03 -4.38
C LYS A 48 -4.88 -7.38 -5.16
N LYS A 49 -3.75 -6.78 -4.79
CA LYS A 49 -2.49 -7.00 -5.51
C LYS A 49 -1.97 -8.42 -5.34
N ILE A 50 -2.10 -8.99 -4.15
CA ILE A 50 -1.76 -10.40 -3.87
C ILE A 50 -2.64 -11.33 -4.71
N ALA A 51 -3.96 -11.10 -4.71
CA ALA A 51 -4.93 -11.84 -5.51
C ALA A 51 -4.61 -11.78 -7.02
N THR A 52 -4.39 -10.57 -7.56
CA THR A 52 -4.03 -10.39 -8.97
C THR A 52 -2.72 -11.09 -9.33
N ASN A 53 -1.70 -11.00 -8.47
CA ASN A 53 -0.43 -11.71 -8.68
C ASN A 53 -0.60 -13.23 -8.65
N ALA A 54 -1.61 -13.74 -7.93
CA ALA A 54 -2.00 -15.15 -7.91
C ALA A 54 -2.93 -15.56 -9.07
N GLY A 55 -3.23 -14.65 -10.02
CA GLY A 55 -4.05 -14.92 -11.19
C GLY A 55 -5.56 -14.94 -10.94
N VAL A 56 -6.03 -14.41 -9.80
CA VAL A 56 -7.46 -14.32 -9.47
C VAL A 56 -7.94 -12.87 -9.39
N ASP A 57 -9.25 -12.66 -9.52
CA ASP A 57 -9.85 -11.33 -9.45
C ASP A 57 -9.75 -10.75 -8.03
N GLY A 58 -9.04 -9.62 -7.90
CA GLY A 58 -8.79 -8.97 -6.62
C GLY A 58 -10.04 -8.36 -5.98
N GLU A 59 -11.00 -7.88 -6.77
CA GLU A 59 -12.26 -7.32 -6.22
C GLU A 59 -13.08 -8.43 -5.57
N VAL A 60 -13.19 -9.58 -6.25
CA VAL A 60 -13.88 -10.76 -5.72
C VAL A 60 -13.22 -11.25 -4.43
N VAL A 61 -11.88 -11.27 -4.39
CA VAL A 61 -11.14 -11.67 -3.18
C VAL A 61 -11.40 -10.73 -2.01
N VAL A 62 -11.33 -9.42 -2.24
CA VAL A 62 -11.62 -8.42 -1.20
C VAL A 62 -13.02 -8.59 -0.63
N GLU A 63 -14.02 -8.72 -1.49
CA GLU A 63 -15.41 -8.82 -1.05
C GLU A 63 -15.64 -10.10 -0.24
N ASN A 64 -15.06 -11.22 -0.67
CA ASN A 64 -15.15 -12.48 0.06
C ASN A 64 -14.47 -12.42 1.43
N ILE A 65 -13.32 -11.73 1.56
CA ILE A 65 -12.66 -11.56 2.88
C ILE A 65 -13.53 -10.70 3.78
N ARG A 66 -14.10 -9.60 3.24
CA ARG A 66 -14.93 -8.67 4.01
C ARG A 66 -16.16 -9.33 4.63
N SER A 67 -16.74 -10.33 3.98
CA SER A 67 -17.92 -11.04 4.49
C SER A 67 -17.59 -12.20 5.45
N ARG A 68 -16.34 -12.35 5.89
CA ARG A 68 -15.87 -13.49 6.71
C ARG A 68 -15.31 -13.03 8.05
N ASP A 69 -15.06 -13.98 8.93
CA ASP A 69 -14.47 -13.72 10.24
C ASP A 69 -13.05 -13.16 10.13
N TRP A 70 -12.64 -12.34 11.11
CA TRP A 70 -11.33 -11.68 11.20
C TRP A 70 -10.13 -12.56 10.81
N ARG A 71 -10.13 -13.84 11.21
CA ARG A 71 -9.01 -14.76 10.95
C ARG A 71 -8.95 -15.31 9.55
N THR A 72 -10.05 -15.21 8.80
CA THR A 72 -10.18 -15.82 7.48
C THR A 72 -9.67 -14.87 6.42
N GLY A 73 -8.80 -15.38 5.54
CA GLY A 73 -8.28 -14.61 4.42
C GLY A 73 -8.01 -15.50 3.22
N TYR A 74 -7.61 -14.88 2.11
CA TYR A 74 -7.25 -15.61 0.90
C TYR A 74 -5.78 -16.05 0.97
N ASN A 75 -5.56 -17.37 1.05
CA ASN A 75 -4.23 -17.93 0.92
C ASN A 75 -3.87 -18.08 -0.55
N ALA A 76 -3.03 -17.18 -1.06
CA ALA A 76 -2.59 -17.17 -2.45
C ALA A 76 -1.77 -18.41 -2.86
N MET A 77 -1.18 -19.14 -1.91
CA MET A 77 -0.42 -20.35 -2.20
C MET A 77 -1.33 -21.56 -2.45
N THR A 78 -2.47 -21.64 -1.74
CA THR A 78 -3.42 -22.76 -1.84
C THR A 78 -4.66 -22.42 -2.69
N GLY A 79 -4.90 -21.13 -2.95
CA GLY A 79 -6.06 -20.62 -3.68
C GLY A 79 -7.37 -20.69 -2.88
N ARG A 80 -7.31 -20.77 -1.55
CA ARG A 80 -8.47 -21.00 -0.68
C ARG A 80 -8.68 -19.87 0.33
N TYR A 81 -9.92 -19.73 0.78
CA TYR A 81 -10.27 -18.91 1.94
C TYR A 81 -10.22 -19.78 3.19
N GLU A 82 -9.30 -19.49 4.09
CA GLU A 82 -9.06 -20.29 5.29
C GLU A 82 -8.57 -19.42 6.45
N ASP A 83 -8.53 -19.99 7.66
CA ASP A 83 -7.93 -19.32 8.82
C ASP A 83 -6.43 -19.16 8.57
N LEU A 84 -6.00 -17.92 8.31
CA LEU A 84 -4.63 -17.61 7.95
C LEU A 84 -3.65 -17.81 9.11
N LEU A 85 -4.12 -17.73 10.36
CA LEU A 85 -3.27 -18.01 11.52
C LEU A 85 -2.94 -19.50 11.56
N ASN A 86 -3.95 -20.36 11.36
CA ASN A 86 -3.75 -21.81 11.30
C ASN A 86 -2.94 -22.24 10.07
N ALA A 87 -3.13 -21.56 8.93
CA ALA A 87 -2.36 -21.81 7.72
C ALA A 87 -0.90 -21.29 7.79
N GLY A 88 -0.52 -20.59 8.85
CA GLY A 88 0.82 -20.01 9.04
C GLY A 88 1.09 -18.75 8.22
N VAL A 89 0.07 -18.16 7.61
CA VAL A 89 0.15 -16.89 6.88
C VAL A 89 -0.13 -15.75 7.86
N ILE A 90 0.86 -15.48 8.70
CA ILE A 90 0.77 -14.50 9.79
C ILE A 90 1.70 -13.31 9.56
N ASP A 91 1.24 -12.13 9.93
CA ASP A 91 2.05 -10.92 10.02
C ASP A 91 2.20 -10.52 11.49
N PRO A 92 3.41 -10.16 11.96
CA PRO A 92 3.53 -9.48 13.24
C PRO A 92 2.78 -8.14 13.18
N CYS A 93 1.93 -7.85 14.15
CA CYS A 93 1.09 -6.64 14.16
C CYS A 93 1.91 -5.35 13.94
N ARG A 94 3.08 -5.28 14.59
CA ARG A 94 4.04 -4.18 14.43
C ARG A 94 4.44 -3.95 12.98
N VAL A 95 4.63 -5.01 12.19
CA VAL A 95 5.04 -4.89 10.78
C VAL A 95 3.94 -4.23 9.97
N SER A 96 2.69 -4.70 10.09
CA SER A 96 1.55 -4.12 9.37
C SER A 96 1.31 -2.66 9.79
N ARG A 97 1.35 -2.37 11.10
CA ARG A 97 1.21 -1.01 11.62
C ARG A 97 2.31 -0.08 11.12
N CYS A 98 3.57 -0.48 11.25
CA CYS A 98 4.70 0.34 10.79
C CYS A 98 4.66 0.55 9.28
N ALA A 99 4.32 -0.47 8.50
CA ALA A 99 4.20 -0.35 7.05
C ALA A 99 3.14 0.70 6.66
N LEU A 100 1.97 0.67 7.28
CA LEU A 100 0.92 1.65 7.05
C LEU A 100 1.35 3.07 7.46
N GLN A 101 1.96 3.22 8.64
CA GLN A 101 2.44 4.52 9.12
C GLN A 101 3.52 5.11 8.21
N SER A 102 4.47 4.30 7.74
CA SER A 102 5.48 4.72 6.78
C SER A 102 4.86 5.11 5.43
N ALA A 103 3.88 4.36 4.94
CA ALA A 103 3.18 4.69 3.70
C ALA A 103 2.44 6.04 3.79
N VAL A 104 1.74 6.29 4.90
CA VAL A 104 1.04 7.57 5.15
C VAL A 104 2.03 8.73 5.27
N SER A 105 3.17 8.53 5.93
CA SER A 105 4.23 9.55 6.04
C SER A 105 4.75 9.97 4.66
N ILE A 106 5.06 9.00 3.79
CA ILE A 106 5.52 9.28 2.42
C ILE A 106 4.41 9.96 1.60
N ALA A 107 3.17 9.50 1.72
CA ALA A 107 2.03 10.11 1.02
C ALA A 107 1.85 11.58 1.43
N GLY A 108 1.96 11.91 2.72
CA GLY A 108 1.90 13.28 3.22
C GLY A 108 3.02 14.16 2.67
N ILE A 109 4.26 13.65 2.61
CA ILE A 109 5.38 14.36 1.99
C ILE A 109 5.10 14.62 0.51
N VAL A 110 4.63 13.61 -0.23
CA VAL A 110 4.36 13.74 -1.67
C VAL A 110 3.23 14.74 -1.94
N LEU A 111 2.13 14.68 -1.19
CA LEU A 111 0.97 15.57 -1.38
C LEU A 111 1.30 17.04 -1.05
N THR A 112 2.21 17.27 -0.11
CA THR A 112 2.62 18.64 0.28
C THR A 112 3.75 19.19 -0.60
N THR A 113 4.47 18.31 -1.32
CA THR A 113 5.58 18.71 -2.19
C THR A 113 5.07 19.39 -3.47
N GLN A 114 5.32 20.69 -3.61
CA GLN A 114 4.88 21.48 -4.76
C GLN A 114 5.83 21.39 -5.96
N ALA A 115 7.14 21.28 -5.72
CA ALA A 115 8.15 21.25 -6.77
C ALA A 115 9.38 20.43 -6.36
N VAL A 116 9.99 19.75 -7.33
CA VAL A 116 11.27 19.04 -7.17
C VAL A 116 12.25 19.63 -8.19
N LEU A 117 13.33 20.24 -7.69
CA LEU A 117 14.43 20.71 -8.53
C LEU A 117 15.47 19.59 -8.64
N VAL A 118 15.83 19.23 -9.86
CA VAL A 118 16.84 18.20 -10.13
C VAL A 118 17.93 18.78 -11.01
N GLU A 119 19.20 18.57 -10.62
CA GLU A 119 20.33 18.90 -11.48
C GLU A 119 20.41 17.94 -12.66
N LYS A 120 20.43 18.48 -13.88
CA LYS A 120 20.60 17.67 -15.08
C LYS A 120 22.03 17.16 -15.15
N ILE A 121 22.21 15.84 -15.05
CA ILE A 121 23.50 15.19 -15.31
C ILE A 121 23.87 15.47 -16.78
N LYS A 122 24.93 16.26 -17.00
CA LYS A 122 25.45 16.54 -18.35
C LYS A 122 26.18 15.29 -18.84
N LYS A 123 25.71 14.70 -19.96
CA LYS A 123 26.53 13.74 -20.71
C LYS A 123 27.80 14.46 -21.19
N PRO A 124 28.99 13.83 -21.12
CA PRO A 124 30.19 14.39 -21.75
C PRO A 124 29.87 14.71 -23.20
N ARG A 125 30.20 15.93 -23.66
CA ARG A 125 30.09 16.22 -25.09
C ARG A 125 31.10 15.32 -25.81
N PRO A 126 30.75 14.69 -26.94
CA PRO A 126 31.75 14.02 -27.76
C PRO A 126 32.85 15.05 -28.07
N ALA A 127 34.11 14.63 -27.96
CA ALA A 127 35.23 15.48 -28.32
C ALA A 127 35.00 15.97 -29.76
N VAL A 128 34.94 17.28 -29.95
CA VAL A 128 34.95 17.85 -31.29
C VAL A 128 36.25 17.40 -31.96
N PRO A 129 36.19 16.74 -33.14
CA PRO A 129 37.39 16.41 -33.87
C PRO A 129 38.17 17.68 -34.16
N TYR A 130 39.46 17.70 -33.86
CA TYR A 130 40.33 18.79 -34.26
C TYR A 130 40.41 18.81 -35.79
N VAL A 131 39.83 19.82 -36.43
CA VAL A 131 39.99 20.08 -37.86
C VAL A 131 41.07 21.14 -38.01
N PRO A 132 42.26 20.82 -38.58
CA PRO A 132 43.32 21.81 -38.77
C PRO A 132 42.84 22.97 -39.65
N GLY A 133 42.98 24.21 -39.18
CA GLY A 133 42.69 25.42 -39.96
C GLY A 133 41.39 26.15 -39.63
N ILE A 134 40.58 25.65 -38.69
CA ILE A 134 39.46 26.40 -38.12
C ILE A 134 39.68 26.46 -36.61
N THR A 135 40.14 27.61 -36.11
CA THR A 135 40.14 27.89 -34.67
C THR A 135 38.70 28.16 -34.18
N PRO A 136 38.38 27.86 -32.91
CA PRO A 136 37.02 27.94 -32.38
C PRO A 136 36.37 29.32 -32.49
#